data_AF-A0A662JF86-F1
#
_entry.id   AF-A0A662JF86-F1
#
_cell.length_a   1.000
_cell.length_b   1.000
_cell.length_c   1.000
_cell.angle_alpha   90.00
_cell.angle_beta   90.00
_cell.angle_gamma   90.00
#
_symmetry.space_group_name_H-M   'P 1'
#
loop_
_entity.id
_entity.type
_entity.pdbx_description
1 polymer ?
#
loop_
_entity_poly.entity_id
_entity_poly.type
_entity_poly.pdbx_seq_one_letter_code
_entity_poly.pdbx_strand_id
1 'polypeptide(L)'
;MARLASINLSENFAEEITQAFTTADAIALIAAAASIIGSTVAAGVALKAVATAGFAACVERPELRTWMLLFGGLAEGIAIYGLLVAILILGKI
;
A
#
# COMPACT_ATOMS: atom_id res chain seq x y z
N MET A 1 48.55 -1.80 30.86
CA MET A 1 47.79 -2.45 29.79
C MET A 1 46.30 -2.10 29.94
N ALA A 2 45.95 -0.80 29.81
CA ALA A 2 44.61 -0.29 30.09
C ALA A 2 44.34 1.02 29.30
N ARG A 3 44.49 0.94 27.97
CA ARG A 3 44.11 2.01 27.03
C ARG A 3 43.58 1.29 25.80
N LEU A 4 42.52 1.80 25.16
CA LEU A 4 41.76 1.25 24.01
C LEU A 4 40.37 0.66 24.34
N ALA A 5 39.59 1.33 25.20
CA ALA A 5 38.14 1.20 25.22
C ALA A 5 37.45 2.58 25.15
N SER A 6 38.14 3.57 24.57
CA SER A 6 37.56 4.89 24.30
C SER A 6 36.69 4.82 23.05
N ILE A 7 35.39 4.63 23.26
CA ILE A 7 34.32 5.45 22.68
C ILE A 7 34.32 5.55 21.14
N ASN A 8 33.74 4.54 20.47
CA ASN A 8 33.07 4.68 19.17
C ASN A 8 31.53 4.73 19.30
N LEU A 9 31.02 4.85 20.53
CA LEU A 9 29.57 4.94 20.81
C LEU A 9 28.96 6.30 20.42
N SER A 10 29.79 7.33 20.26
CA SER A 10 29.37 8.68 19.85
C SER A 10 29.20 8.84 18.34
N GLU A 11 29.97 8.11 17.53
CA GLU A 11 29.91 8.26 16.06
C GLU A 11 28.71 7.49 15.48
N ASN A 12 28.40 6.31 16.02
CA ASN A 12 27.24 5.51 15.57
C ASN A 12 25.87 6.15 15.87
N PHE A 13 25.74 6.91 16.97
CA PHE A 13 24.49 7.59 17.31
C PHE A 13 24.27 8.88 16.48
N ALA A 14 25.33 9.50 15.97
CA ALA A 14 25.24 10.70 15.14
C ALA A 14 24.87 10.38 13.68
N GLU A 15 25.26 9.21 13.17
CA GLU A 15 24.88 8.72 11.84
C GLU A 15 23.38 8.37 11.75
N GLU A 16 22.79 7.82 12.81
CA GLU A 16 21.37 7.39 12.82
C GLU A 16 20.38 8.59 12.78
N ILE A 17 20.82 9.78 13.20
CA ILE A 17 20.00 11.01 13.19
C ILE A 17 20.13 11.78 11.85
N THR A 18 21.06 11.36 10.98
CA THR A 18 21.36 12.06 9.73
C THR A 18 21.20 11.14 8.51
N GLN A 19 20.18 10.27 8.50
CA GLN A 19 19.76 9.62 7.25
C GLN A 19 19.17 10.70 6.33
N ALA A 20 20.04 11.31 5.54
CA ALA A 20 19.66 12.33 4.59
C ALA A 20 18.73 11.69 3.55
N PHE A 21 17.49 12.19 3.48
CA PHE A 21 16.51 11.76 2.49
C PHE A 21 17.12 11.96 1.10
N THR A 22 17.37 10.86 0.39
CA THR A 22 17.97 10.96 -0.94
C THR A 22 16.88 11.33 -1.95
N THR A 23 17.29 11.86 -3.09
CA THR A 23 16.35 12.09 -4.20
C THR A 23 15.71 10.78 -4.67
N ALA A 24 16.42 9.64 -4.54
CA ALA A 24 15.88 8.32 -4.85
C ALA A 24 14.72 7.95 -3.91
N ASP A 25 14.85 8.23 -2.62
CA ASP A 25 13.82 7.96 -1.61
C ASP A 25 12.57 8.83 -1.88
N ALA A 26 12.75 10.09 -2.26
CA ALA A 26 11.65 10.99 -2.62
C ALA A 26 10.88 10.48 -3.85
N ILE A 27 11.59 10.00 -4.89
CA ILE A 27 10.96 9.41 -6.07
C ILE A 27 10.22 8.12 -5.70
N ALA A 28 10.80 7.29 -4.84
CA ALA A 28 10.19 6.05 -4.38
C ALA A 28 8.90 6.30 -3.57
N LEU A 29 8.88 7.33 -2.71
CA LEU A 29 7.66 7.77 -2.02
C LEU A 29 6.56 8.22 -2.99
N ILE A 30 6.90 9.01 -4.01
CA ILE A 30 5.94 9.45 -5.03
C ILE A 30 5.41 8.26 -5.83
N ALA A 31 6.28 7.32 -6.20
CA ALA A 31 5.88 6.10 -6.91
C ALA A 31 4.92 5.23 -6.07
N ALA A 32 5.18 5.10 -4.76
CA ALA A 32 4.30 4.40 -3.83
C ALA A 32 2.92 5.08 -3.73
N ALA A 33 2.88 6.41 -3.59
CA ALA A 33 1.64 7.17 -3.56
C ALA A 33 0.85 7.03 -4.87
N ALA A 34 1.52 7.14 -6.02
CA ALA A 34 0.90 7.00 -7.34
C ALA A 34 0.29 5.61 -7.55
N SER A 35 0.96 4.54 -7.10
CA SER A 35 0.45 3.17 -7.13
C SER A 35 -0.90 3.04 -6.40
N ILE A 36 -0.98 3.56 -5.18
CA ILE A 36 -2.20 3.49 -4.36
C ILE A 36 -3.33 4.31 -5.00
N ILE A 37 -3.04 5.54 -5.44
CA ILE A 37 -4.06 6.41 -6.05
C ILE A 37 -4.63 5.76 -7.32
N GLY A 38 -3.77 5.25 -8.19
CA GLY A 38 -4.19 4.59 -9.42
C GLY A 38 -5.05 3.35 -9.15
N SER A 39 -4.63 2.49 -8.22
CA SER A 39 -5.36 1.25 -7.91
C SER A 39 -6.69 1.50 -7.22
N THR A 40 -6.75 2.44 -6.27
CA THR A 40 -7.98 2.74 -5.51
C THR A 40 -9.04 3.39 -6.38
N VAL A 41 -8.65 4.28 -7.30
CA VAL A 41 -9.58 4.87 -8.27
C VAL A 41 -10.13 3.79 -9.21
N ALA A 42 -9.27 2.92 -9.75
CA ALA A 42 -9.70 1.83 -10.61
C ALA A 42 -10.64 0.84 -9.89
N ALA A 43 -10.32 0.46 -8.66
CA ALA A 43 -11.17 -0.37 -7.82
C ALA A 43 -12.53 0.29 -7.54
N GLY A 44 -12.56 1.60 -7.25
CA GLY A 44 -13.80 2.34 -7.05
C GLY A 44 -14.71 2.33 -8.28
N VAL A 45 -14.14 2.45 -9.48
CA VAL A 45 -14.91 2.34 -10.74
C VAL A 45 -15.49 0.93 -10.92
N ALA A 46 -14.72 -0.12 -10.62
CA ALA A 46 -15.20 -1.49 -10.68
C ALA A 46 -16.31 -1.77 -9.64
N LEU A 47 -16.12 -1.31 -8.41
CA LEU A 47 -17.07 -1.45 -7.30
C LEU A 47 -18.37 -0.70 -7.55
N LYS A 48 -18.36 0.41 -8.30
CA LYS A 48 -19.58 1.14 -8.67
C LYS A 48 -20.63 0.21 -9.28
N ALA A 49 -20.25 -0.65 -10.23
CA ALA A 49 -21.18 -1.55 -10.90
C ALA A 49 -21.74 -2.63 -9.95
N VAL A 50 -20.88 -3.17 -9.08
CA VAL A 50 -21.26 -4.16 -8.06
C VAL A 50 -22.21 -3.53 -7.04
N ALA A 51 -21.91 -2.32 -6.59
CA ALA A 51 -22.68 -1.55 -5.62
C ALA A 51 -24.08 -1.19 -6.13
N THR A 52 -24.18 -0.71 -7.38
CA THR A 52 -25.46 -0.19 -7.90
C THR A 52 -26.33 -1.31 -8.49
N ALA A 53 -25.84 -2.03 -9.48
CA ALA A 53 -26.65 -3.00 -10.23
C ALA A 53 -26.60 -4.39 -9.59
N GLY A 54 -25.42 -4.78 -9.08
CA GLY A 54 -25.21 -6.10 -8.48
C GLY A 54 -26.06 -6.33 -7.24
N PHE A 55 -25.98 -5.44 -6.24
CA PHE A 55 -26.78 -5.58 -5.03
C PHE A 55 -28.27 -5.32 -5.24
N ALA A 56 -28.66 -4.49 -6.22
CA ALA A 56 -30.07 -4.35 -6.60
C ALA A 56 -30.65 -5.69 -7.12
N ALA A 57 -29.91 -6.41 -7.97
CA ALA A 57 -30.32 -7.72 -8.46
C ALA A 57 -30.40 -8.79 -7.35
N CYS A 58 -29.64 -8.63 -6.26
CA CYS A 58 -29.69 -9.52 -5.10
C CYS A 58 -30.99 -9.41 -4.30
N VAL A 59 -31.73 -8.31 -4.43
CA VAL A 59 -33.07 -8.16 -3.82
C VAL A 59 -34.09 -9.00 -4.55
N GLU A 60 -34.02 -9.06 -5.89
CA GLU A 60 -34.92 -9.88 -6.71
C GLU A 60 -34.55 -11.36 -6.65
N ARG A 61 -33.25 -11.66 -6.64
CA ARG A 61 -32.73 -13.03 -6.64
C ARG A 61 -31.68 -13.21 -5.54
N PRO A 62 -32.06 -13.65 -4.34
CA PRO A 62 -31.15 -13.72 -3.19
C PRO A 62 -30.00 -14.71 -3.39
N GLU A 63 -30.16 -15.70 -4.26
CA GLU A 63 -29.13 -16.64 -4.71
C GLU A 63 -27.93 -15.96 -5.41
N LEU A 64 -28.06 -14.72 -5.89
CA LEU A 64 -26.97 -13.95 -6.49
C LEU A 64 -26.04 -13.28 -5.47
N ARG A 65 -26.45 -13.21 -4.18
CA ARG A 65 -25.72 -12.47 -3.14
C ARG A 65 -24.28 -12.95 -2.97
N THR A 66 -24.06 -14.27 -2.95
CA THR A 66 -22.71 -14.84 -2.80
C THR A 66 -21.80 -14.47 -3.97
N TRP A 67 -22.35 -14.46 -5.20
CA TRP A 67 -21.60 -14.05 -6.38
C TRP A 67 -21.26 -12.56 -6.35
N MET A 68 -22.18 -11.70 -5.88
CA MET A 68 -21.88 -10.29 -5.72
C MET A 68 -20.81 -10.01 -4.65
N LEU A 69 -20.78 -10.79 -3.57
CA LEU A 69 -19.70 -10.71 -2.59
C LEU A 69 -18.35 -11.12 -3.19
N LEU A 70 -18.31 -12.15 -4.04
CA LEU A 70 -17.10 -12.54 -4.77
C LEU A 70 -16.64 -11.45 -5.74
N PHE A 71 -17.55 -10.87 -6.53
CA PHE A 71 -17.19 -9.79 -7.46
C PHE A 71 -16.77 -8.51 -6.72
N GLY A 72 -17.40 -8.19 -5.58
CA GLY A 72 -16.97 -7.09 -4.71
C GLY A 72 -15.56 -7.33 -4.15
N GLY A 73 -15.28 -8.52 -3.64
CA GLY A 73 -13.95 -8.89 -3.14
C GLY A 73 -12.87 -8.91 -4.23
N LEU A 74 -13.20 -9.38 -5.43
CA LEU A 74 -12.29 -9.36 -6.59
C LEU A 74 -11.99 -7.92 -7.05
N ALA A 75 -12.97 -7.03 -7.00
CA ALA A 75 -12.79 -5.62 -7.31
C ALA A 75 -11.94 -4.89 -6.25
N GLU A 76 -12.19 -5.13 -4.97
CA GLU A 76 -11.32 -4.70 -3.84
C GLU A 76 -9.87 -5.23 -3.99
N GLY A 77 -9.73 -6.43 -4.58
CA GLY A 77 -8.45 -7.04 -4.94
C GLY A 77 -7.49 -6.11 -5.68
N ILE A 78 -8.03 -5.24 -6.54
CA ILE A 78 -7.24 -4.26 -7.30
C ILE A 78 -6.61 -3.23 -6.36
N ALA A 79 -7.37 -2.73 -5.38
CA ALA A 79 -6.89 -1.73 -4.42
C ALA A 79 -5.78 -2.29 -3.52
N ILE A 80 -5.98 -3.49 -2.97
CA ILE A 80 -4.99 -4.14 -2.10
C ILE A 80 -3.70 -4.46 -2.85
N TYR A 81 -3.76 -4.71 -4.17
CA TYR A 81 -2.56 -4.95 -4.96
C TYR A 81 -1.72 -3.67 -5.11
N GLY A 82 -2.35 -2.51 -5.32
CA GLY A 82 -1.62 -1.24 -5.37
C GLY A 82 -1.05 -0.82 -4.01
N LEU A 83 -1.76 -1.14 -2.91
CA LEU A 83 -1.22 -1.00 -1.55
C LEU A 83 -0.04 -1.95 -1.30
N LEU A 84 -0.14 -3.21 -1.74
CA LEU A 84 0.94 -4.19 -1.65
C LEU A 84 2.19 -3.70 -2.38
N VAL A 85 2.04 -3.20 -3.61
CA VAL A 85 3.17 -2.64 -4.39
C VAL A 85 3.79 -1.45 -3.66
N ALA A 86 2.98 -0.56 -3.08
CA ALA A 86 3.49 0.57 -2.29
C ALA A 86 4.29 0.10 -1.06
N ILE A 87 3.81 -0.91 -0.33
CA ILE A 87 4.54 -1.49 0.80
C ILE A 87 5.86 -2.12 0.33
N LEU A 88 5.87 -2.81 -0.82
CA LEU A 88 7.10 -3.37 -1.39
C LEU A 88 8.10 -2.29 -1.83
N ILE A 89 7.63 -1.13 -2.27
CA ILE A 89 8.50 0.01 -2.59
C ILE A 89 9.08 0.59 -1.29
N LEU A 90 8.24 0.84 -0.28
CA LEU A 90 8.66 1.40 1.00
C LEU A 90 9.61 0.46 1.76
N GLY A 91 9.45 -0.85 1.64
CA GLY A 91 10.34 -1.83 2.27
C GLY A 91 11.75 -1.90 1.66
N LYS A 92 12.02 -1.11 0.60
CA LYS A 92 13.34 -1.03 -0.06
C LYS A 92 14.03 0.32 0.14
N ILE A 93 13.36 1.26 0.80
CA ILE A 93 13.89 2.55 1.26
C ILE A 93 14.34 2.36 2.71
#